data_AF-A0A536T9J2-F1
#
_entry.id   AF-A0A536T9J2-F1
#
_cell.length_a   1.000
_cell.length_b   1.000
_cell.length_c   1.000
_cell.angle_alpha   90.00
_cell.angle_beta   90.00
_cell.angle_gamma   90.00
#
_symmetry.space_group_name_H-M   'P 1'
#
loop_
_entity.id
_entity.type
_entity.pdbx_description
1 polymer ?
#
loop_
_entity_poly.entity_id
_entity_poly.type
_entity_poly.pdbx_seq_one_letter_code
_entity_poly.pdbx_strand_id
1 'polypeptide(L)'
;WRAGPEFNFEPGSAGQRIGYRLREGVIEVLYWAGYDRPSGIAPTAYPLLSGISRFRLAYLTRNGAWAQVWPQGADADPPRAARVELTLSSGEVIERWLALR
;
A
#
# COMPACT_ATOMS: atom_id res chain seq x y z
N TRP A 1 -27.04 15.99 15.85
CA TRP A 1 -26.88 14.71 15.14
C TRP A 1 -26.09 14.92 13.86
N ARG A 2 -24.78 14.66 13.90
CA ARG A 2 -23.96 14.25 12.74
C ARG A 2 -22.99 13.22 13.29
N ALA A 3 -23.43 11.97 13.28
CA ALA A 3 -22.53 10.85 13.45
C ALA A 3 -21.59 10.87 12.24
N GLY A 4 -20.32 11.20 12.46
CA GLY A 4 -19.26 10.79 11.53
C GLY A 4 -19.17 9.26 11.56
N PRO A 5 -18.63 8.61 10.53
CA PRO A 5 -18.50 7.16 10.54
C PRO A 5 -17.66 6.75 11.75
N GLU A 6 -18.33 6.12 12.71
CA GLU A 6 -17.68 5.45 13.82
C GLU A 6 -16.82 4.33 13.23
N PHE A 7 -15.51 4.58 13.14
CA PHE A 7 -14.54 3.53 12.87
C PHE A 7 -14.43 2.67 14.13
N ASN A 8 -15.41 1.78 14.32
CA ASN A 8 -15.37 0.76 15.35
C ASN A 8 -14.35 -0.31 14.90
N PHE A 9 -13.09 -0.10 15.26
CA PHE A 9 -12.06 -1.13 15.13
C PHE A 9 -12.24 -2.11 16.29
N GLU A 10 -13.11 -3.10 16.13
CA GLU A 10 -13.04 -4.30 16.97
C GLU A 10 -11.83 -5.14 16.49
N PRO A 11 -10.79 -5.34 17.33
CA PRO A 11 -9.61 -6.07 16.94
C PRO A 11 -9.89 -7.58 16.93
N GLY A 12 -10.45 -8.08 15.83
CA GLY A 12 -10.53 -9.50 15.53
C GLY A 12 -9.27 -9.97 14.80
N SER A 13 -8.15 -10.19 15.52
CA SER A 13 -6.95 -11.02 15.26
C SER A 13 -6.33 -11.22 13.85
N ALA A 14 -6.87 -10.67 12.76
CA ALA A 14 -6.45 -10.96 11.39
C ALA A 14 -5.87 -9.74 10.64
N GLY A 15 -6.08 -8.52 11.14
CA GLY A 15 -5.59 -7.30 10.49
C GLY A 15 -6.39 -6.90 9.24
N GLN A 16 -6.35 -5.61 8.91
CA GLN A 16 -7.05 -5.04 7.76
C GLN A 16 -6.20 -5.22 6.49
N ARG A 17 -6.76 -5.83 5.44
CA ARG A 17 -6.10 -5.87 4.12
C ARG A 17 -6.25 -4.51 3.44
N ILE A 18 -5.12 -3.90 3.13
CA ILE A 18 -5.03 -2.64 2.38
C ILE A 18 -4.11 -2.77 1.18
N GLY A 19 -4.24 -1.84 0.24
CA GLY A 19 -3.40 -1.73 -0.94
C GLY A 19 -3.39 -0.29 -1.44
N TYR A 20 -2.44 0.03 -2.32
CA TYR A 20 -2.33 1.34 -2.93
C TYR A 20 -2.21 1.17 -4.44
N ARG A 21 -2.82 2.06 -5.21
CA ARG A 21 -2.62 2.14 -6.66
C ARG A 21 -2.58 3.57 -7.14
N LEU A 22 -1.88 3.81 -8.24
CA LEU A 22 -1.97 5.05 -8.99
C LEU A 22 -2.98 4.88 -10.13
N ARG A 23 -3.99 5.75 -10.18
CA ARG A 23 -4.99 5.80 -11.25
C ARG A 23 -5.28 7.26 -11.59
N GLU A 24 -5.17 7.63 -12.87
CA GLU A 24 -5.55 8.95 -13.37
C GLU A 24 -4.93 10.12 -12.58
N GLY A 25 -3.65 9.97 -12.20
CA GLY A 25 -2.92 11.00 -11.46
C GLY A 25 -3.20 11.05 -9.95
N VAL A 26 -3.98 10.10 -9.43
CA VAL A 26 -4.37 10.00 -8.03
C VAL A 26 -3.89 8.67 -7.44
N ILE A 27 -3.18 8.73 -6.32
CA ILE A 27 -2.97 7.55 -5.48
C ILE A 27 -4.25 7.30 -4.70
N GLU A 28 -4.77 6.10 -4.84
CA GLU A 28 -5.93 5.60 -4.10
C GLU A 28 -5.46 4.56 -3.07
N VAL A 29 -6.07 4.58 -1.88
CA VAL A 29 -6.02 3.48 -0.92
C VAL A 29 -7.20 2.55 -1.17
N LEU A 30 -6.92 1.25 -1.14
CA LEU A 30 -7.86 0.17 -1.43
C LEU A 30 -8.11 -0.61 -0.14
N TYR A 31 -9.36 -0.76 0.26
CA TYR A 31 -9.78 -1.56 1.41
C TYR A 31 -10.60 -2.76 0.96
N TRP A 32 -10.27 -3.94 1.50
CA TRP A 32 -11.07 -5.15 1.32
C TRP A 32 -11.90 -5.41 2.59
N ALA A 33 -13.20 -5.66 2.42
CA ALA A 33 -14.14 -5.87 3.51
C ALA A 33 -14.01 -7.24 4.22
N GLY A 34 -13.15 -8.14 3.74
CA GLY A 34 -12.92 -9.46 4.32
C GLY A 34 -11.47 -9.90 4.21
N TYR A 35 -11.00 -10.63 5.23
CA TYR A 35 -9.64 -11.17 5.32
C TYR A 35 -9.46 -12.46 4.51
N ASP A 36 -10.48 -13.33 4.54
CA ASP A 36 -10.45 -14.64 3.90
C ASP A 36 -10.83 -14.52 2.42
N ARG A 37 -9.96 -14.99 1.51
CA ARG A 37 -10.04 -14.82 0.06
C ARG A 37 -11.43 -15.16 -0.49
N PRO A 38 -12.27 -14.18 -0.89
CA PRO A 38 -13.30 -14.42 -1.88
C PRO A 38 -12.72 -13.87 -3.18
N SER A 39 -12.17 -14.75 -4.01
CA SER A 39 -11.86 -14.39 -5.40
C SER A 39 -13.10 -13.74 -6.02
N GLY A 40 -13.09 -12.42 -6.20
CA GLY A 40 -14.18 -11.68 -6.84
C GLY A 40 -14.67 -10.41 -6.13
N ILE A 41 -14.37 -10.16 -4.85
CA ILE A 41 -14.81 -8.90 -4.20
C ILE A 41 -13.85 -7.76 -4.56
N ALA A 42 -14.37 -6.77 -5.28
CA ALA A 42 -13.64 -5.54 -5.59
C ALA A 42 -13.38 -4.73 -4.30
N PRO A 43 -12.18 -4.14 -4.15
CA PRO A 43 -11.92 -3.25 -3.03
C PRO A 43 -12.73 -1.96 -3.13
N THR A 44 -13.04 -1.37 -1.98
CA THR A 44 -13.47 0.03 -1.91
C THR A 44 -12.24 0.92 -2.03
N ALA A 45 -12.25 1.83 -3.00
CA ALA A 45 -11.16 2.76 -3.26
C ALA A 45 -11.48 4.15 -2.71
N TYR A 46 -10.49 4.77 -2.06
CA TYR A 46 -10.57 6.16 -1.59
C TYR A 46 -9.39 6.97 -2.14
N PRO A 47 -9.63 8.17 -2.68
CA PRO A 47 -8.54 9.04 -3.12
C PRO A 47 -7.71 9.49 -1.91
N LEU A 48 -6.40 9.37 -2.01
CA LEU A 48 -5.46 9.73 -0.95
C LEU A 48 -4.61 10.95 -1.32
N LEU A 49 -4.05 10.95 -2.53
CA LEU A 49 -3.14 12.01 -2.97
C LEU A 49 -3.24 12.23 -4.48
N SER A 50 -3.57 13.44 -4.89
CA SER A 50 -3.63 13.86 -6.30
C SER A 50 -2.32 14.50 -6.77
N GLY A 51 -2.18 14.67 -8.08
CA GLY A 51 -1.01 15.33 -8.68
C GLY A 51 0.22 14.42 -8.69
N ILE A 52 0.01 13.13 -8.90
CA ILE A 52 1.07 12.12 -8.94
C ILE A 52 1.24 11.61 -10.36
N SER A 53 2.44 11.78 -10.92
CA SER A 53 2.80 11.24 -12.24
C SER A 53 3.40 9.85 -12.16
N ARG A 54 4.00 9.47 -11.03
CA ARG A 54 4.60 8.14 -10.84
C ARG A 54 4.58 7.71 -9.37
N PHE A 55 4.32 6.43 -9.17
CA PHE A 55 4.41 5.76 -7.87
C PHE A 55 5.22 4.48 -8.05
N ARG A 56 6.32 4.33 -7.32
CA ARG A 56 7.21 3.16 -7.35
C ARG A 56 7.51 2.65 -5.95
N LEU A 57 7.63 1.32 -5.88
CA LEU A 57 8.02 0.60 -4.69
C LEU A 57 9.27 -0.21 -4.99
N ALA A 58 10.21 -0.20 -4.06
CA ALA A 58 11.31 -1.14 -4.02
C ALA A 58 11.38 -1.78 -2.63
N TYR A 59 11.86 -3.00 -2.57
CA TYR A 59 11.85 -3.82 -1.36
C TYR A 59 13.27 -4.28 -1.03
N LEU A 60 13.71 -4.04 0.19
CA LEU A 60 14.99 -4.51 0.68
C LEU A 60 14.84 -5.97 1.10
N THR A 61 15.43 -6.87 0.32
CA THR A 61 15.41 -8.30 0.59
C THR A 61 16.29 -8.66 1.80
N ARG A 62 16.19 -9.91 2.26
CA ARG A 62 16.97 -10.37 3.42
C ARG A 62 18.48 -10.37 3.18
N ASN A 63 18.92 -10.56 1.94
CA ASN A 63 20.33 -10.53 1.56
C ASN A 63 20.88 -9.10 1.35
N GLY A 64 20.06 -8.07 1.54
CA GLY A 64 20.45 -6.67 1.39
C GLY A 64 20.34 -6.10 -0.03
N ALA A 65 19.86 -6.89 -1.01
CA ALA A 65 19.59 -6.39 -2.35
C ALA A 65 18.20 -5.74 -2.44
N TRP A 66 18.07 -4.75 -3.32
CA TRP A 66 16.79 -4.12 -3.65
C TRP A 66 16.08 -4.83 -4.80
N ALA A 67 14.81 -5.19 -4.60
CA ALA A 67 13.94 -5.79 -5.60
C ALA A 67 12.77 -4.85 -5.94
N GLN A 68 12.33 -4.83 -7.20
CA GLN A 68 11.17 -4.02 -7.65
C GLN A 68 9.83 -4.76 -7.50
N VAL A 69 9.88 -6.06 -7.23
CA VAL A 69 8.70 -6.93 -7.07
C VAL A 69 8.85 -7.69 -5.76
N TRP A 70 7.75 -7.90 -5.07
CA TRP A 70 7.70 -8.72 -3.86
C TRP A 70 6.44 -9.60 -3.88
N PRO A 71 6.50 -10.85 -3.38
CA PRO A 71 7.68 -11.57 -2.92
C PRO A 71 8.64 -11.95 -4.06
N GLN A 72 9.90 -12.23 -3.72
CA GLN A 72 10.86 -12.82 -4.64
C GLN A 72 10.85 -14.34 -4.45
N GLY A 73 10.49 -15.11 -5.48
CA GLY A 73 10.48 -16.57 -5.42
C GLY A 73 9.61 -17.13 -4.28
N ALA A 74 10.22 -17.89 -3.37
CA ALA A 74 9.56 -18.54 -2.24
C ALA A 74 9.68 -17.75 -0.92
N ASP A 75 10.06 -16.47 -0.96
CA ASP A 75 10.12 -15.63 0.24
C ASP A 75 8.73 -15.58 0.93
N ALA A 76 8.67 -16.13 2.14
CA ALA A 76 7.47 -16.15 2.98
C ALA A 76 7.43 -14.99 3.97
N ASP A 77 8.60 -14.45 4.34
CA ASP A 77 8.73 -13.32 5.24
C ASP A 77 8.47 -11.98 4.53
N PRO A 78 8.12 -10.90 5.25
CA PRO A 78 8.11 -9.56 4.68
C PRO A 78 9.54 -9.09 4.34
N PRO A 79 9.69 -8.10 3.43
CA PRO A 79 11.00 -7.52 3.16
C PRO A 79 11.49 -6.74 4.38
N ARG A 80 12.81 -6.53 4.50
CA ARG A 80 13.40 -5.78 5.63
C ARG A 80 13.02 -4.30 5.64
N ALA A 81 12.79 -3.75 4.45
CA ALA A 81 12.35 -2.38 4.28
C ALA A 81 11.60 -2.23 2.96
N ALA A 82 10.79 -1.18 2.87
CA ALA A 82 10.21 -0.70 1.62
C ALA A 82 10.68 0.73 1.36
N ARG A 83 10.98 1.02 0.10
CA ARG A 83 11.25 2.37 -0.40
C ARG A 83 10.09 2.79 -1.28
N VAL A 84 9.50 3.91 -0.93
CA VAL A 84 8.40 4.56 -1.67
C VAL A 84 8.98 5.76 -2.39
N GLU A 85 8.83 5.78 -3.71
CA GLU A 85 9.19 6.92 -4.56
C GLU A 85 7.92 7.46 -5.23
N LEU A 86 7.67 8.75 -5.04
CA LEU A 86 6.58 9.49 -5.67
C LEU A 86 7.18 10.56 -6.58
N THR A 87 6.73 10.62 -7.82
CA THR A 87 6.98 11.79 -8.70
C THR A 87 5.70 12.60 -8.78
N LEU A 88 5.76 13.85 -8.35
CA LEU A 88 4.66 14.80 -8.46
C LEU A 88 4.48 15.23 -9.92
N SER A 89 3.32 15.77 -10.26
CA SER A 89 3.04 16.32 -11.58
C SER A 89 3.92 17.53 -11.94
N SER A 90 4.48 18.21 -10.93
CA SER A 90 5.51 19.24 -11.10
C SER A 90 6.88 18.68 -11.51
N GLY A 91 7.10 17.37 -11.38
CA GLY A 91 8.39 16.70 -11.62
C GLY A 91 9.24 16.51 -10.35
N GLU A 92 8.83 17.09 -9.22
CA GLU A 92 9.50 16.86 -7.93
C GLU A 92 9.41 15.39 -7.52
N VAL A 93 10.46 14.89 -6.87
CA VAL A 93 10.54 13.51 -6.40
C VAL A 93 10.60 13.48 -4.88
N ILE A 94 9.70 12.71 -4.27
CA ILE A 94 9.66 12.45 -2.83
C ILE A 94 10.03 10.98 -2.62
N GLU A 95 11.04 10.75 -1.78
CA GLU A 95 11.46 9.40 -1.39
C GLU A 95 11.26 9.19 0.12
N ARG A 96 10.70 8.04 0.49
CA ARG A 96 10.52 7.61 1.89
C ARG A 96 10.94 6.16 2.08
N TRP A 97 11.65 5.90 3.16
CA TRP A 97 12.12 4.58 3.54
C TRP A 97 11.40 4.12 4.80
N LEU A 98 10.88 2.90 4.77
CA LEU A 98 10.13 2.30 5.85
C LEU A 98 10.83 1.00 6.25
N ALA A 99 11.42 0.98 7.44
CA ALA A 99 11.93 -0.27 8.02
C ALA A 99 10.76 -1.13 8.51
N LEU A 100 10.79 -2.42 8.16
CA LEU A 100 9.76 -3.37 8.53
C LEU A 100 10.33 -4.32 9.59
N ARG A 101 9.50 -4.66 10.59
CA ARG A 101 9.86 -5.51 11.73
C ARG A 101 9.12 -6.83 11.66
#